data_AF-A0A1B1UCF7-F1
#
_entry.id   AF-A0A1B1UCF7-F1
#
_cell.length_a   1.000
_cell.length_b   1.000
_cell.length_c   1.000
_cell.angle_alpha   90.00
_cell.angle_beta   90.00
_cell.angle_gamma   90.00
#
_symmetry.space_group_name_H-M   'P 1'
#
loop_
_entity.id
_entity.type
_entity.pdbx_description
1 polymer ?
#
loop_
_entity_poly.entity_id
_entity_poly.type
_entity_poly.pdbx_seq_one_letter_code
_entity_poly.pdbx_strand_id
1 'polypeptide(L)'
;MWKAFIVPAVFTLSAAADAQESGRIRRPPPSAAEAARIASDMAMNDTLLQRGDIVATDRGFFVFRGTAPDGVTNEFARVPDPALQGKPAR
;
A
#
# COMPACT_ATOMS: atom_id res chain seq x y z
N MET A 1 -19.89 -9.75 51.93
CA MET A 1 -18.64 -8.97 51.81
C MET A 1 -17.80 -9.64 50.73
N TRP A 2 -17.86 -9.15 49.49
CA TRP A 2 -17.25 -9.80 48.32
C TRP A 2 -15.96 -9.06 47.97
N LYS A 3 -14.81 -9.74 48.09
CA LYS A 3 -13.51 -9.19 47.67
C LYS A 3 -13.33 -9.44 46.18
N ALA A 4 -13.28 -8.38 45.38
CA ALA A 4 -12.85 -8.44 43.99
C ALA A 4 -11.32 -8.46 43.95
N PHE A 5 -10.75 -9.58 43.51
CA PHE A 5 -9.34 -9.65 43.14
C PHE A 5 -9.23 -9.31 41.65
N ILE A 6 -8.61 -8.16 41.36
CA ILE A 6 -8.23 -7.78 40.00
C ILE A 6 -6.91 -8.50 39.69
N VAL A 7 -6.97 -9.49 38.80
CA VAL A 7 -5.77 -10.12 38.22
C VAL A 7 -5.42 -9.33 36.94
N PRO A 8 -4.24 -8.73 36.82
CA PRO A 8 -3.81 -8.17 35.54
C PRO A 8 -3.43 -9.35 34.63
N ALA A 9 -4.32 -9.69 33.70
CA ALA A 9 -4.00 -10.60 32.62
C ALA A 9 -2.97 -9.92 31.71
N VAL A 10 -1.71 -10.33 31.86
CA VAL A 10 -0.61 -9.97 30.96
C VAL A 10 -0.96 -10.53 29.58
N PHE A 11 -1.32 -9.66 28.64
CA PHE A 11 -1.42 -10.02 27.23
C PHE A 11 0.00 -10.23 26.68
N THR A 12 0.52 -11.45 26.77
CA THR A 12 1.68 -11.86 25.98
C THR A 12 1.24 -11.96 24.52
N LEU A 13 1.59 -10.96 23.72
CA LEU A 13 1.46 -11.00 22.27
C LEU A 13 2.46 -12.03 21.72
N SER A 14 2.07 -13.30 21.71
CA SER A 14 2.86 -14.37 21.10
C SER A 14 2.54 -14.42 19.60
N ALA A 15 3.24 -13.60 18.81
CA ALA A 15 3.25 -13.74 17.36
C ALA A 15 4.19 -14.90 16.98
N ALA A 16 3.74 -16.15 17.20
CA ALA A 16 4.38 -17.33 16.63
C ALA A 16 3.71 -17.62 15.28
N ALA A 17 4.23 -16.99 14.22
CA ALA A 17 3.92 -17.39 12.85
C ALA A 17 4.83 -18.57 12.48
N ASP A 18 4.41 -19.78 12.86
CA ASP A 18 5.03 -21.01 12.38
C ASP A 18 4.64 -21.23 10.91
N ALA A 19 5.50 -20.75 10.02
CA ALA A 19 5.39 -20.94 8.58
C ALA A 19 5.76 -22.39 8.24
N GLN A 20 4.71 -23.16 7.95
CA GLN A 20 4.79 -24.56 7.54
C GLN A 20 5.63 -24.73 6.25
N GLU A 21 6.56 -25.67 6.33
CA GLU A 21 7.59 -26.02 5.36
C GLU A 21 7.02 -26.33 3.97
N SER A 22 7.22 -25.43 3.01
CA SER A 22 7.28 -25.75 1.59
C SER A 22 8.68 -25.33 1.14
N GLY A 23 9.36 -26.14 0.33
CA GLY A 23 10.71 -25.90 -0.21
C GLY A 23 10.78 -24.69 -1.16
N ARG A 24 10.31 -23.55 -0.68
CA ARG A 24 10.22 -22.25 -1.30
C ARG A 24 11.44 -21.49 -0.82
N ILE A 25 12.24 -20.97 -1.77
CA ILE A 25 13.35 -20.07 -1.47
C ILE A 25 12.80 -19.00 -0.52
N ARG A 26 13.24 -19.02 0.74
CA ARG A 26 12.84 -18.04 1.75
C ARG A 26 13.58 -16.75 1.43
N ARG A 27 13.10 -16.01 0.44
CA ARG A 27 13.54 -14.63 0.22
C ARG A 27 13.20 -13.88 1.51
N PRO A 28 14.14 -13.11 2.08
CA PRO A 28 13.81 -12.25 3.20
C PRO A 28 12.63 -11.36 2.81
N PRO A 29 11.75 -11.00 3.78
CA PRO A 29 10.68 -10.05 3.53
C PRO A 29 11.24 -8.77 2.88
N PRO A 30 10.51 -8.16 1.93
CA PRO A 30 10.93 -6.90 1.33
C PRO A 30 11.16 -5.84 2.40
N SER A 31 12.15 -4.97 2.17
CA SER A 31 12.27 -3.75 2.98
C SER A 31 11.04 -2.86 2.82
N ALA A 32 10.81 -1.91 3.73
CA ALA A 32 9.68 -0.99 3.61
C ALA A 32 9.69 -0.19 2.30
N ALA A 33 10.88 0.26 1.85
CA ALA A 33 11.03 0.97 0.58
C ALA A 33 10.76 0.04 -0.62
N GLU A 34 11.18 -1.22 -0.54
CA GLU A 34 10.91 -2.20 -1.58
C GLU A 34 9.43 -2.58 -1.64
N ALA A 35 8.78 -2.73 -0.49
CA ALA A 35 7.34 -2.96 -0.40
C ALA A 35 6.54 -1.79 -1.00
N ALA A 36 6.94 -0.53 -0.73
CA ALA A 36 6.31 0.65 -1.31
C ALA A 36 6.45 0.70 -2.84
N ARG A 37 7.63 0.33 -3.35
CA ARG A 37 7.87 0.21 -4.79
C ARG A 37 7.00 -0.87 -5.43
N ILE A 38 6.95 -2.07 -4.83
CA ILE A 38 6.12 -3.18 -5.31
C ILE A 38 4.65 -2.78 -5.33
N ALA A 39 4.16 -2.14 -4.27
CA ALA A 39 2.78 -1.65 -4.21
C ALA A 39 2.49 -0.60 -5.29
N SER A 40 3.44 0.30 -5.54
CA SER A 40 3.32 1.31 -6.59
C SER A 40 3.28 0.68 -7.98
N ASP A 41 4.14 -0.31 -8.23
CA ASP A 41 4.15 -1.06 -9.49
C ASP A 41 2.82 -1.81 -9.68
N MET A 42 2.30 -2.46 -8.63
CA MET A 42 1.01 -3.13 -8.70
C MET A 42 -0.13 -2.16 -9.01
N ALA A 43 -0.19 -1.01 -8.33
CA ALA A 43 -1.26 -0.03 -8.52
C ALA A 43 -1.21 0.62 -9.91
N MET A 44 -0.02 0.83 -10.47
CA MET A 44 0.16 1.41 -11.81
C MET A 44 -0.15 0.42 -12.94
N ASN A 45 -0.20 -0.89 -12.67
CA ASN A 45 -0.50 -1.93 -13.64
C ASN A 45 -1.88 -2.59 -13.40
N ASP A 46 -2.74 -1.95 -12.61
CA ASP A 46 -4.09 -2.46 -12.36
C ASP A 46 -4.98 -2.26 -13.59
N THR A 47 -5.52 -3.37 -14.12
CA THR A 47 -6.36 -3.38 -15.32
C THR A 47 -7.76 -2.82 -15.09
N LEU A 48 -8.14 -2.59 -13.83
CA LEU A 48 -9.44 -2.01 -13.46
C LEU A 48 -9.42 -0.48 -13.45
N LEU A 49 -8.27 0.17 -13.66
CA LEU A 49 -8.16 1.62 -13.68
C LEU A 49 -9.05 2.24 -14.76
N GLN A 50 -9.78 3.28 -14.37
CA GLN A 50 -10.59 4.10 -15.26
C GLN A 50 -9.92 5.44 -15.49
N ARG A 51 -10.11 5.99 -16.69
CA ARG A 51 -9.57 7.30 -17.04
C ARG A 51 -10.03 8.36 -16.03
N GLY A 52 -9.08 9.05 -15.43
CA GLY A 52 -9.31 10.05 -14.37
C GLY A 52 -8.98 9.56 -12.96
N ASP A 53 -8.80 8.25 -12.76
CA ASP A 53 -8.39 7.70 -11.48
C ASP A 53 -7.01 8.22 -11.07
N ILE A 54 -6.84 8.46 -9.77
CA ILE A 54 -5.56 8.89 -9.20
C ILE A 54 -4.90 7.72 -8.49
N VAL A 55 -3.70 7.39 -8.92
CA VAL A 55 -2.84 6.38 -8.31
C VAL A 55 -1.82 7.07 -7.40
N ALA A 56 -1.82 6.68 -6.13
CA ALA A 56 -0.81 7.09 -5.16
C ALA A 56 0.37 6.11 -5.20
N THR A 57 1.58 6.65 -5.36
CA THR A 57 2.82 5.86 -5.46
C THR A 57 3.89 6.42 -4.52
N ASP A 58 4.96 5.65 -4.33
CA ASP A 58 6.19 6.08 -3.67
C ASP A 58 6.88 7.29 -4.35
N ARG A 59 6.53 7.60 -5.61
CA ARG A 59 7.05 8.73 -6.40
C ARG A 59 6.10 9.94 -6.46
N GLY A 60 4.95 9.85 -5.79
CA GLY A 60 3.90 10.86 -5.78
C GLY A 60 2.62 10.38 -6.45
N PHE A 61 1.83 11.33 -6.97
CA PHE A 61 0.49 11.07 -7.47
C PHE A 61 0.45 11.15 -8.99
N PHE A 62 -0.30 10.23 -9.59
CA PHE A 62 -0.48 10.15 -11.04
C PHE A 62 -1.94 10.00 -11.39
N VAL A 63 -2.40 10.70 -12.42
CA VAL A 63 -3.73 10.48 -13.01
C VAL A 63 -3.60 9.51 -14.18
N PHE A 64 -4.45 8.49 -14.22
CA PHE A 64 -4.56 7.57 -15.35
C PHE A 64 -5.32 8.23 -16.51
N ARG A 65 -4.71 8.26 -17.68
CA ARG A 65 -5.23 8.89 -18.91
C ARG A 65 -5.93 7.90 -19.84
N GLY A 66 -5.89 6.61 -19.52
CA GLY A 66 -6.33 5.52 -20.38
C GLY A 66 -5.16 4.81 -21.02
N THR A 67 -5.39 3.57 -21.42
CA THR A 67 -4.45 2.73 -22.15
C THR A 67 -4.17 3.35 -23.52
N ALA A 68 -2.90 3.53 -23.85
CA ALA A 68 -2.53 4.09 -25.14
C ALA A 68 -2.72 3.06 -26.25
N PRO A 69 -2.84 3.48 -27.53
CA PRO A 69 -2.98 2.54 -28.66
C PRO A 69 -1.79 1.59 -28.80
N ASP A 70 -0.63 1.98 -28.29
CA ASP A 70 0.60 1.18 -28.23
C ASP A 70 0.75 0.40 -26.91
N GLY A 71 -0.17 0.61 -25.96
CA GLY A 71 -0.20 -0.02 -24.64
C GLY A 71 0.97 0.33 -23.72
N VAL A 72 1.74 1.39 -24.02
CA VAL A 72 2.99 1.70 -23.29
C VAL A 72 3.16 3.19 -23.01
N THR A 73 2.75 4.09 -23.92
CA THR A 73 3.19 5.50 -23.84
C THR A 73 2.11 6.40 -23.24
N ASN A 74 2.47 7.28 -22.29
CA ASN A 74 1.63 8.39 -21.77
C ASN A 74 0.33 7.99 -21.02
N GLU A 75 0.24 6.77 -20.53
CA GLU A 75 -0.94 6.30 -19.77
C GLU A 75 -1.14 7.02 -18.44
N PHE A 76 -0.08 7.65 -17.92
CA PHE A 76 -0.10 8.35 -16.63
C PHE A 76 0.49 9.74 -16.76
N ALA A 77 -0.07 10.68 -16.00
CA ALA A 77 0.53 11.98 -15.80
C ALA A 77 0.64 12.36 -14.34
N ARG A 78 1.80 12.90 -13.98
CA ARG A 78 2.05 13.35 -12.61
C ARG A 78 1.13 14.50 -12.27
N VAL A 79 0.55 14.46 -11.07
CA VAL A 79 -0.29 15.52 -10.51
C VAL A 79 0.24 15.96 -9.16
N PRO A 80 -0.02 17.21 -8.73
CA PRO A 80 0.21 17.64 -7.36
C PRO A 80 -0.61 16.78 -6.39
N ASP A 81 -0.18 16.75 -5.13
CA ASP A 81 -0.94 16.08 -4.06
C ASP A 81 -2.40 16.57 -4.04
N PRO A 82 -3.38 15.68 -4.29
CA PRO A 82 -4.79 16.04 -4.31
C PRO A 82 -5.27 16.64 -2.99
N ALA A 83 -4.67 16.25 -1.87
CA ALA A 83 -5.03 16.77 -0.54
C ALA A 83 -4.64 18.24 -0.36
N LEU A 84 -3.67 18.75 -1.12
CA LEU A 84 -3.26 20.16 -1.06
C LEU A 84 -4.19 21.08 -1.86
N GLN A 85 -4.95 20.55 -2.83
CA GLN A 85 -5.84 21.34 -3.68
C GLN A 85 -7.13 21.78 -2.96
N GLY A 86 -7.52 21.09 -1.87
CA GLY A 86 -8.72 21.38 -1.10
C GLY A 86 -8.52 22.34 0.08
N LYS A 87 -7.29 22.81 0.33
CA LYS A 87 -6.99 23.66 1.48
C LYS A 87 -7.05 25.14 1.05
N PRO A 88 -8.07 25.92 1.45
CA PRO A 88 -8.08 27.35 1.15
C PRO A 88 -6.83 27.99 1.77
N ALA A 89 -6.16 28.86 1.00
CA ALA A 89 -5.08 29.69 1.52
C ALA A 89 -5.63 30.48 2.72
N ARG A 90 -5.02 30.27 3.88
CA ARG A 90 -5.44 30.90 5.13
C ARG A 90 -4.91 32.33 5.20
#